data_AF-A0A5J4THS8-F1
#
_entry.id   AF-A0A5J4THS8-F1
#
_cell.length_a   1.000
_cell.length_b   1.000
_cell.length_c   1.000
_cell.angle_alpha   90.00
_cell.angle_beta   90.00
_cell.angle_gamma   90.00
#
_symmetry.space_group_name_H-M   'P 1'
#
loop_
_entity.id
_entity.type
_entity.pdbx_description
1 polymer ?
#
loop_
_entity_poly.entity_id
_entity_poly.type
_entity_poly.pdbx_seq_one_letter_code
_entity_poly.pdbx_strand_id
1 'polypeptide(L)' 'RRAIFFIEGVEQKNFVIGIPQKIRFYAFISKESSSFQITKFEKLTQSSFRGAPESKGWEWGQWWIQ' A
#
# COMPACT_ATOMS: atom_id res chain seq x y z
N ARG A 1 6.64 -10.77 -1.17
CA ARG A 1 5.71 -10.20 -0.16
C ARG A 1 4.77 -9.22 -0.87
N ARG A 2 3.65 -8.85 -0.26
CA ARG A 2 2.70 -7.87 -0.85
C ARG A 2 2.35 -6.76 0.13
N ALA A 3 2.10 -5.56 -0.39
CA ALA A 3 1.54 -4.44 0.36
C ALA A 3 0.18 -4.09 -0.25
N ILE A 4 -0.83 -4.04 0.61
CA ILE A 4 -2.21 -3.77 0.24
C ILE A 4 -2.62 -2.49 0.95
N PHE A 5 -3.36 -1.65 0.25
CA PHE A 5 -3.83 -0.38 0.77
C PHE A 5 -5.31 -0.47 1.13
N PHE A 6 -5.67 0.27 2.18
CA PHE A 6 -7.04 0.40 2.64
C PHE A 6 -7.32 1.88 2.88
N ILE A 7 -8.50 2.36 2.44
CA ILE A 7 -9.02 3.68 2.80
C ILE A 7 -10.26 3.42 3.65
N GLU A 8 -10.23 3.85 4.91
CA GLU A 8 -11.34 3.66 5.87
C GLU A 8 -11.80 2.19 5.98
N GLY A 9 -10.86 1.25 5.89
CA GLY A 9 -11.13 -0.19 5.96
C GLY A 9 -11.56 -0.84 4.63
N VAL A 10 -11.77 -0.05 3.58
CA VAL A 10 -12.10 -0.54 2.23
C VAL A 10 -10.81 -0.86 1.46
N GLU A 11 -10.69 -2.10 0.98
CA GLU A 11 -9.55 -2.55 0.18
C GLU A 11 -9.47 -1.76 -1.14
N GLN A 12 -8.26 -1.28 -1.48
CA GLN A 12 -8.03 -0.51 -2.70
C GLN A 12 -7.63 -1.40 -3.88
N LYS A 13 -7.97 -0.97 -5.10
CA LYS A 13 -7.67 -1.74 -6.34
C LYS A 13 -6.18 -1.97 -6.54
N ASN A 14 -5.36 -0.97 -6.26
CA ASN A 14 -3.92 -1.06 -6.45
C ASN A 14 -3.27 -1.73 -5.23
N PHE A 15 -2.39 -2.68 -5.49
CA PHE A 15 -1.54 -3.30 -4.47
C PHE A 15 -0.17 -3.59 -5.07
N VAL A 16 0.83 -3.82 -4.22
CA VAL A 16 2.22 -4.01 -4.65
C VAL A 16 2.66 -5.43 -4.33
N ILE A 17 3.32 -6.08 -5.27
CA ILE A 17 3.90 -7.41 -5.17
C ILE A 17 5.43 -7.35 -5.34
N GLY A 18 6.12 -8.47 -5.11
CA GLY A 18 7.58 -8.52 -5.26
C GLY A 18 8.38 -7.76 -4.19
N ILE A 19 7.76 -7.31 -3.09
CA ILE A 19 8.41 -6.44 -2.11
C ILE A 19 9.56 -7.15 -1.38
N PRO A 20 10.76 -6.54 -1.27
CA PRO A 20 11.91 -7.12 -0.59
C PRO A 20 11.74 -7.19 0.93
N GLN A 21 12.62 -7.92 1.60
CA GLN A 21 12.51 -8.18 3.04
C GLN A 21 12.69 -6.92 3.91
N LYS A 22 13.55 -6.00 3.47
CA LYS A 22 13.78 -4.70 4.10
C LYS A 22 13.24 -3.63 3.15
N ILE A 23 12.32 -2.81 3.65
CA ILE A 23 11.79 -1.67 2.91
C ILE A 23 11.88 -0.39 3.72
N ARG A 24 11.99 0.71 3.01
CA ARG A 24 11.73 2.06 3.53
C ARG A 24 10.41 2.49 2.91
N PHE A 25 9.51 3.01 3.74
CA PHE A 25 8.27 3.60 3.23
C PHE A 25 8.57 5.04 2.82
N TYR A 26 8.03 5.44 1.67
CA TYR A 26 8.06 6.81 1.18
C TYR A 26 6.61 7.25 0.95
N ALA A 27 6.26 8.42 1.45
CA ALA A 27 4.97 9.04 1.20
C ALA A 27 5.20 10.28 0.34
N PHE A 28 4.58 10.30 -0.84
CA PHE A 28 4.61 11.45 -1.72
C PHE A 28 3.48 12.41 -1.35
N ILE A 29 3.85 13.61 -0.90
CA ILE A 29 2.92 14.67 -0.46
C ILE A 29 3.12 15.85 -1.41
N SER A 30 2.15 16.15 -2.27
CA SER A 30 2.30 17.15 -3.33
C SER A 30 1.43 18.39 -3.20
N LYS A 31 0.37 18.35 -2.38
CA LYS A 31 -0.56 19.47 -2.22
C LYS A 31 -0.09 20.40 -1.10
N GLU A 32 -0.30 21.71 -1.28
CA GLU A 32 -0.02 22.68 -0.23
C GLU A 32 -0.79 22.34 1.05
N SER A 33 -0.14 22.51 2.20
CA SER A 33 -0.68 22.18 3.53
C SER A 33 -1.09 20.72 3.74
N SER A 34 -0.76 19.80 2.82
CA SER A 34 -1.01 18.38 3.04
C SER A 34 0.06 17.74 3.91
N SER A 35 -0.37 16.81 4.77
CA SER A 35 0.49 16.05 5.66
C SER A 35 -0.15 14.69 5.93
N PHE A 36 0.63 13.73 6.42
CA PHE A 36 0.09 12.50 6.97
C PHE A 36 0.78 12.23 8.31
N GLN A 37 0.07 11.55 9.19
CA GLN A 37 0.59 11.13 10.47
C GLN A 37 0.48 9.61 10.58
N ILE A 38 1.59 8.97 10.97
CA ILE A 38 1.57 7.56 11.34
C ILE A 38 1.00 7.47 12.75
N THR A 39 -0.12 6.76 12.91
CA THR A 39 -0.80 6.62 14.20
C THR A 39 -0.31 5.41 15.00
N LYS A 40 0.01 4.30 14.32
CA LYS A 40 0.51 3.08 14.95
C LYS A 40 1.27 2.19 13.97
N PHE A 41 2.17 1.36 14.51
CA PHE A 41 2.71 0.20 13.83
C PHE A 41 2.14 -1.05 14.49
N GLU A 42 1.43 -1.86 13.72
CA GLU A 42 0.78 -3.07 14.22
C GLU A 42 1.18 -4.28 13.39
N LYS A 43 1.51 -5.38 14.06
CA LYS A 43 1.77 -6.67 13.42
C LYS A 43 0.52 -7.52 13.52
N LEU A 44 -0.22 -7.62 12.42
CA LEU A 44 -1.37 -8.51 12.32
C LEU A 44 -0.91 -9.95 12.11
N THR A 45 -1.59 -10.90 12.73
CA THR A 45 -1.32 -12.34 12.60
C THR A 45 -1.89 -12.93 11.31
N GLN A 46 -2.94 -12.31 10.77
CA GLN A 46 -3.58 -12.68 9.51
C GLN A 46 -3.86 -11.44 8.66
N SER A 47 -3.82 -11.61 7.34
CA SER A 47 -4.15 -10.56 6.39
C SER A 47 -5.67 -10.49 6.20
N SER A 48 -6.23 -9.27 6.19
CA SER A 48 -7.63 -9.01 5.83
C SER A 48 -7.88 -8.91 4.33
N PHE A 49 -6.85 -9.16 3.48
CA PHE A 49 -6.95 -9.11 2.03
C PHE A 49 -7.95 -10.12 1.49
N ARG A 50 -8.91 -9.66 0.70
CA ARG A 50 -9.88 -10.52 0.02
C ARG A 50 -9.69 -10.53 -1.49
N GLY A 51 -9.01 -9.52 -2.04
CA GLY A 51 -8.87 -9.32 -3.47
C GLY A 51 -10.09 -8.58 -4.01
N ALA A 52 -10.00 -7.25 -4.06
CA ALA A 52 -11.02 -6.41 -4.66
C ALA A 52 -11.20 -6.76 -6.16
N PRO A 53 -12.43 -6.72 -6.69
CA PRO A 53 -12.67 -6.82 -8.13
C PRO A 53 -11.85 -5.77 -8.89
N GLU A 54 -11.30 -6.14 -10.04
CA GLU A 54 -10.42 -5.28 -10.86
C GLU A 54 -9.14 -4.82 -10.15
N SER A 55 -8.68 -5.57 -9.15
CA SER A 55 -7.42 -5.27 -8.48
C SER A 55 -6.22 -5.45 -9.44
N LYS A 56 -5.26 -4.53 -9.35
CA LYS A 56 -4.04 -4.51 -10.15
C LYS A 56 -2.82 -4.60 -9.24
N GLY A 57 -2.07 -5.68 -9.41
CA GLY A 57 -0.80 -5.90 -8.73
C GLY A 57 0.33 -5.22 -9.48
N TRP A 58 1.06 -4.36 -8.78
CA TRP A 58 2.23 -3.66 -9.31
C TRP A 58 3.52 -4.31 -8.82
N GLU A 59 4.44 -4.60 -9.74
CA GLU A 59 5.74 -5.17 -9.37
C GLU A 59 6.66 -4.11 -8.76
N TRP A 60 7.19 -4.40 -7.58
CA TRP A 60 8.12 -3.53 -6.89
C TRP A 60 9.34 -3.18 -7.76
N GLY A 61 9.76 -1.92 -7.72
CA GLY A 61 10.94 -1.43 -8.43
C GLY A 61 10.72 -1.14 -9.92
N GLN A 62 9.50 -1.35 -10.43
CA GLN A 62 9.13 -0.96 -11.78
C GLN A 62 8.50 0.43 -11.82
N TRP A 63 8.49 1.03 -13.00
CA TRP A 63 7.72 2.24 -13.25
C TRP A 63 6.23 1.89 -13.37
N TRP A 64 5.38 2.58 -12.62
CA TRP A 64 3.93 2.33 -12.62
C TRP A 64 3.19 3.50 -13.29
N ILE A 65 2.21 3.17 -14.13
CA ILE A 65 1.34 4.14 -14.80
C ILE A 65 -0.09 3.79 -14.44
N GLN A 66 -0.63 4.49 -13.46
CA GLN A 66 -1.97 4.25 -12.92
C GLN A 66 -3.05 4.80 -13.85
#